data_AF-A0A940SZD6-F1
#
_entry.id   AF-A0A940SZD6-F1
#
_cell.length_a   1.000
_cell.length_b   1.000
_cell.length_c   1.000
_cell.angle_alpha   90.00
_cell.angle_beta   90.00
_cell.angle_gamma   90.00
#
_symmetry.space_group_name_H-M   'P 1'
#
loop_
_entity.id
_entity.type
_entity.pdbx_description
1 polymer ?
#
loop_
_entity_poly.entity_id
_entity_poly.type
_entity_poly.pdbx_seq_one_letter_code
_entity_poly.pdbx_strand_id
1 'polypeptide(L)'
;MDSKIYPNALPNPAHDALAKLEKIGRLKTIITQNIDGLHQRAGSRNVLELHGSVQRNHCMECRAFYPLQYVLESDSQVQRCAASPKC
;
A
#
# COMPACT_ATOMS: atom_id res chain seq x y z
N MET A 1 -17.14 3.43 -12.78
CA MET A 1 -15.86 2.71 -12.80
C MET A 1 -15.61 2.22 -11.40
N ASP A 2 -15.42 0.92 -11.21
CA ASP A 2 -15.17 0.36 -9.88
C ASP A 2 -13.80 0.84 -9.37
N SER A 3 -13.77 1.29 -8.11
CA SER A 3 -12.50 1.59 -7.44
C SER A 3 -11.66 0.31 -7.35
N LYS A 4 -10.41 0.36 -7.81
CA LYS A 4 -9.45 -0.75 -7.69
C LYS A 4 -8.74 -0.78 -6.33
N ILE A 5 -9.18 0.05 -5.38
CA ILE A 5 -8.65 0.10 -4.02
C ILE A 5 -9.66 -0.56 -3.08
N TYR A 6 -9.23 -1.62 -2.41
CA TYR A 6 -10.03 -2.39 -1.47
C TYR A 6 -9.43 -2.29 -0.05
N PRO A 7 -9.65 -1.19 0.69
CA PRO A 7 -8.98 -0.95 1.97
C PRO A 7 -9.31 -2.02 3.03
N ASN A 8 -10.49 -2.62 2.91
CA ASN A 8 -11.00 -3.64 3.82
C ASN A 8 -10.72 -5.08 3.36
N ALA A 9 -10.04 -5.28 2.22
CA ALA A 9 -9.64 -6.63 1.79
C ALA A 9 -8.83 -7.31 2.91
N LEU A 10 -8.92 -8.63 3.07
CA LEU A 10 -8.13 -9.34 4.07
C LEU A 10 -7.01 -10.13 3.39
N PRO A 11 -5.89 -10.41 4.08
CA PRO A 11 -4.93 -11.40 3.61
C PRO A 11 -5.61 -12.74 3.35
N ASN A 12 -5.12 -13.44 2.33
CA ASN A 12 -5.56 -14.79 2.00
C ASN A 12 -4.54 -15.83 2.51
N PRO A 13 -4.85 -17.13 2.48
CA PRO A 13 -3.97 -18.18 3.00
C PRO A 13 -2.55 -18.20 2.42
N ALA A 14 -2.34 -17.70 1.18
CA ALA A 14 -1.01 -17.61 0.61
C ALA A 14 -0.17 -16.53 1.31
N HIS A 15 -0.75 -15.38 1.63
CA HIS A 15 -0.07 -14.35 2.41
C HIS A 15 0.32 -14.86 3.80
N ASP A 16 -0.61 -15.56 4.47
CA ASP A 16 -0.38 -16.13 5.80
C ASP A 16 0.71 -17.22 5.78
N ALA A 17 0.73 -18.05 4.73
CA ALA A 17 1.74 -19.08 4.56
C ALA A 17 3.14 -18.47 4.40
N LEU A 18 3.29 -17.40 3.59
CA LEU A 18 4.56 -16.72 3.41
C LEU A 18 5.03 -16.03 4.70
N ALA A 19 4.13 -15.38 5.44
CA ALA A 19 4.45 -14.78 6.74
C ALA A 19 4.92 -15.85 7.74
N LYS A 20 4.29 -17.03 7.76
CA LYS A 20 4.73 -18.17 8.59
C LYS A 20 6.12 -18.65 8.20
N LEU A 21 6.40 -18.80 6.89
CA LEU A 21 7.71 -19.23 6.40
C LEU A 21 8.82 -18.23 6.76
N GLU A 22 8.54 -16.93 6.70
CA GLU A 22 9.47 -15.89 7.13
C GLU A 22 9.73 -15.99 8.63
N LYS A 23 8.67 -16.12 9.44
CA LYS A 23 8.76 -16.22 10.90
C LYS A 23 9.62 -17.40 11.38
N ILE A 24 9.58 -18.53 10.67
CA ILE A 24 10.41 -19.72 10.99
C ILE A 24 11.78 -19.71 10.28
N GLY A 25 12.16 -18.60 9.63
CA GLY A 25 13.47 -18.43 9.00
C GLY A 25 13.67 -19.19 7.68
N ARG A 26 12.60 -19.72 7.09
CA ARG A 26 12.66 -20.47 5.81
C ARG A 26 12.44 -19.60 4.57
N LEU A 27 11.95 -18.38 4.75
CA LEU A 27 11.81 -17.37 3.71
C LEU A 27 12.62 -16.13 4.12
N LYS A 28 13.52 -15.68 3.24
CA LYS A 28 14.37 -14.52 3.52
C LYS A 28 13.68 -13.18 3.23
N THR A 29 12.95 -13.13 2.13
CA THR A 29 12.34 -11.90 1.59
C THR A 29 11.17 -12.26 0.69
N ILE A 30 10.13 -11.41 0.68
CA ILE A 30 9.08 -11.42 -0.33
C ILE A 30 9.36 -10.29 -1.31
N ILE A 31 9.46 -10.61 -2.60
CA ILE A 31 9.51 -9.61 -3.68
C ILE A 31 8.14 -9.64 -4.35
N THR A 32 7.44 -8.51 -4.37
CA THR A 32 6.08 -8.43 -4.88
C THR A 32 5.89 -7.28 -5.86
N GLN A 33 5.04 -7.53 -6.86
CA GLN A 33 4.54 -6.50 -7.78
C GLN A 33 3.24 -5.86 -7.27
N ASN A 34 2.64 -6.45 -6.23
CA ASN A 34 1.40 -5.97 -5.65
C ASN A 34 1.64 -4.67 -4.87
N ILE A 35 0.63 -3.82 -4.87
CA ILE A 35 0.65 -2.49 -4.23
C ILE A 35 -0.31 -2.41 -3.03
N ASP A 36 -1.04 -3.49 -2.73
CA ASP A 36 -2.16 -3.54 -1.78
C ASP A 36 -1.77 -3.56 -0.30
N GLY A 37 -0.53 -3.97 0.02
CA GLY A 37 -0.02 -4.08 1.39
C GLY A 37 -0.50 -5.31 2.18
N LEU A 38 -1.08 -6.32 1.52
CA LEU A 38 -1.64 -7.50 2.19
C LEU A 38 -0.55 -8.42 2.78
N HIS A 39 0.66 -8.45 2.23
CA HIS A 39 1.78 -9.19 2.82
C HIS A 39 2.15 -8.67 4.21
N GLN A 40 2.22 -7.35 4.35
CA GLN A 40 2.54 -6.68 5.61
C GLN A 40 1.42 -6.89 6.62
N ARG A 41 0.17 -6.82 6.18
CA ARG A 41 -1.01 -7.11 7.03
C ARG A 41 -1.08 -8.57 7.49
N ALA A 42 -0.58 -9.51 6.68
CA ALA A 42 -0.41 -10.92 7.09
C ALA A 42 0.74 -11.13 8.09
N GLY A 43 1.56 -10.11 8.33
CA GLY A 43 2.68 -10.14 9.28
C GLY A 43 4.05 -10.37 8.65
N SER A 44 4.17 -10.36 7.32
CA SER A 44 5.49 -10.39 6.66
C SER A 44 6.22 -9.07 6.90
N ARG A 45 7.51 -9.12 7.22
CA ARG A 45 8.32 -7.95 7.60
C ARG A 45 9.29 -7.52 6.50
N ASN A 46 9.93 -8.47 5.83
CA ASN A 46 10.91 -8.21 4.78
C ASN A 46 10.24 -8.31 3.39
N VAL A 47 9.51 -7.27 3.02
CA VAL A 47 8.76 -7.18 1.76
C VAL A 47 9.37 -6.08 0.89
N LEU A 48 9.76 -6.43 -0.33
CA LEU A 48 10.22 -5.50 -1.36
C LEU A 48 9.11 -5.28 -2.39
N GLU A 49 8.54 -4.08 -2.38
CA GLU A 49 7.46 -3.66 -3.26
C GLU A 49 8.03 -3.05 -4.55
N LEU A 50 8.07 -3.82 -5.63
CA LEU A 50 8.69 -3.39 -6.90
C LEU A 50 7.97 -2.21 -7.54
N HIS A 51 6.66 -2.11 -7.35
CA HIS A 51 5.81 -1.06 -7.93
C HIS A 51 5.39 0.00 -6.91
N GLY A 52 5.99 0.00 -5.72
CA GLY A 52 5.59 0.87 -4.62
C GLY A 52 4.30 0.40 -3.92
N SER A 53 3.57 1.33 -3.29
CA SER A 53 2.43 1.01 -2.43
C SER A 53 1.35 2.08 -2.52
N VAL A 54 0.07 1.69 -2.52
CA VAL A 54 -1.04 2.66 -2.45
C VAL A 54 -1.15 3.36 -1.10
N GLN A 55 -0.45 2.84 -0.08
CA GLN A 55 -0.45 3.40 1.28
C GLN A 55 0.31 4.72 1.39
N ARG A 56 1.18 5.02 0.42
CA ARG A 56 2.12 6.15 0.48
C ARG A 56 2.01 6.98 -0.79
N ASN A 57 1.34 8.12 -0.70
CA ASN A 57 1.12 9.02 -1.83
C ASN A 57 1.90 10.33 -1.59
N HIS A 58 2.32 10.97 -2.68
CA HIS A 58 3.07 12.22 -2.60
C HIS A 58 2.54 13.21 -3.63
N CYS A 59 2.49 14.49 -3.26
CA CYS A 59 2.33 15.56 -4.24
C CYS A 59 3.49 15.50 -5.25
N MET A 60 3.17 15.65 -6.54
CA MET A 60 4.17 15.62 -7.61
C MET A 60 5.05 16.87 -7.63
N GLU A 61 4.58 17.98 -7.07
CA GLU A 61 5.30 19.25 -7.00
C GLU A 61 6.10 19.37 -5.69
N CYS A 62 5.41 19.50 -4.55
CA CYS A 62 6.05 19.80 -3.27
C CYS A 62 6.46 18.56 -2.45
N ARG A 63 6.19 17.34 -2.97
CA ARG A 63 6.51 16.05 -2.33
C ARG A 63 5.86 15.79 -0.97
N ALA A 64 4.91 16.64 -0.55
CA ALA A 64 4.11 16.43 0.66
C ALA A 64 3.49 15.02 0.68
N PHE A 65 3.63 14.32 1.81
CA PHE A 65 3.14 12.96 2.00
C PHE A 65 1.65 12.95 2.32
N TYR A 66 0.93 11.99 1.75
CA TYR A 66 -0.49 11.75 1.99
C TYR A 66 -0.74 10.25 2.20
N PRO A 67 -1.38 9.85 3.31
CA PRO A 67 -1.76 8.45 3.52
C PRO A 67 -2.90 8.08 2.56
N LEU A 68 -3.14 6.78 2.37
CA LEU A 68 -4.26 6.29 1.55
C LEU A 68 -5.62 6.88 1.99
N GLN A 69 -5.83 7.06 3.29
CA GLN A 69 -7.07 7.62 3.84
C GLN A 69 -7.41 8.99 3.23
N TYR A 70 -6.41 9.86 3.05
CA TYR A 70 -6.58 11.16 2.41
C TYR A 70 -7.14 11.04 0.97
N VAL A 71 -6.69 10.02 0.24
CA VAL A 71 -7.14 9.75 -1.14
C VAL A 71 -8.57 9.19 -1.16
N LEU A 72 -8.95 8.43 -0.14
CA LEU A 72 -10.27 7.77 -0.05
C LEU A 72 -11.38 8.68 0.47
N GLU A 73 -11.07 9.65 1.34
CA GLU A 73 -12.04 10.55 1.98
C GLU A 73 -12.47 11.74 1.11
N SER A 74 -11.89 11.91 -0.07
CA SER A 74 -12.13 13.05 -0.93
C SER A 74 -13.24 12.78 -1.93
N ASP A 75 -14.22 13.67 -1.99
CA ASP A 75 -15.33 13.64 -2.95
C ASP A 75 -14.91 14.00 -4.40
N SER A 76 -13.65 14.41 -4.60
CA SER A 76 -13.10 14.75 -5.91
C SER A 76 -12.51 13.53 -6.61
N GLN A 77 -12.74 13.41 -7.93
CA GLN A 77 -12.05 12.42 -8.76
C GLN A 77 -10.53 12.66 -8.84
N VAL A 78 -10.10 13.91 -8.66
CA VAL A 78 -8.68 14.31 -8.70
C VAL A 78 -8.27 14.85 -7.34
N GLN A 79 -7.30 14.21 -6.72
CA GLN A 79 -6.74 14.64 -5.45
C GLN A 79 -5.78 15.81 -5.66
N ARG A 80 -6.05 16.93 -5.00
CA ARG A 80 -5.17 18.11 -5.00
C ARG A 80 -4.28 18.11 -3.77
N CYS A 81 -3.16 18.82 -3.85
CA CYS A 81 -2.30 18.99 -2.70
C CYS A 81 -2.98 19.87 -1.63
N ALA A 82 -3.19 19.35 -0.42
CA ALA A 82 -3.70 20.14 0.71
C ALA A 82 -2.72 21.22 1.20
N ALA A 83 -1.42 21.08 0.91
CA ALA A 83 -0.41 22.03 1.40
C ALA A 83 -0.41 23.35 0.61
N SER A 84 -0.84 23.33 -0.65
CA SER A 84 -0.91 24.52 -1.50
C SER A 84 -1.89 24.32 -2.64
N PRO A 85 -2.85 25.25 -2.86
CA PRO A 85 -3.75 25.22 -4.02
C PRO A 85 -3.04 25.41 -5.37
N LYS A 86 -1.78 25.88 -5.34
CA LYS A 86 -0.95 26.11 -6.53
C LYS A 86 -0.12 24.86 -6.92
N CYS A 87 -0.12 23.84 -6.07
CA CYS A 87 0.52 22.54 -6.33
C CYS A 87 -0.45 21.53 -6.94
#